data_AF-W0BAY5-F1
#
_entry.id   AF-W0BAY5-F1
#
_cell.length_a   1.000
_cell.length_b   1.000
_cell.length_c   1.000
_cell.angle_alpha   90.00
_cell.angle_beta   90.00
_cell.angle_gamma   90.00
#
_symmetry.space_group_name_H-M   'P 1'
#
loop_
_entity.id
_entity.type
_entity.pdbx_description
1 polymer ?
#
loop_
_entity_poly.entity_id
_entity_poly.type
_entity_poly.pdbx_seq_one_letter_code
_entity_poly.pdbx_strand_id
1 'polypeptide(L)' 'MAGVIKFGSGYRVYYSELDDVIVLLLCAGDKKSQSSDIKQAKEYLKDYLKGENHD' A
#
# COMPACT_ATOMS: atom_id res chain seq x y z
N MET A 1 -8.32 -0.57 -6.60
CA MET A 1 -9.01 -0.70 -5.29
C MET A 1 -7.97 -1.24 -4.31
N ALA A 2 -7.65 -0.56 -3.20
CA ALA A 2 -6.57 -1.02 -2.31
C ALA A 2 -7.06 -2.13 -1.37
N GLY A 3 -6.47 -3.33 -1.48
CA GLY A 3 -6.78 -4.49 -0.64
C GLY A 3 -5.77 -4.69 0.50
N VAL A 4 -6.14 -5.48 1.50
CA VAL A 4 -5.23 -5.90 2.60
C VAL A 4 -5.28 -7.42 2.71
N ILE A 5 -4.13 -8.09 2.59
CA ILE A 5 -3.98 -9.53 2.80
C ILE A 5 -3.54 -9.77 4.25
N LYS A 6 -4.16 -10.74 4.94
CA LYS A 6 -3.90 -11.08 6.35
C LYS A 6 -3.30 -12.47 6.48
N PHE A 7 -2.07 -12.57 7.01
CA PHE A 7 -1.49 -13.84 7.49
C PHE A 7 -1.32 -13.78 9.02
N GLY A 8 -1.39 -14.93 9.70
CA GLY A 8 -1.22 -15.06 11.16
C GLY A 8 0.08 -14.45 11.71
N SER A 9 0.17 -14.31 13.04
CA SER A 9 1.09 -13.43 13.81
C SER A 9 1.26 -11.98 13.31
N GLY A 10 0.59 -11.60 12.21
CA GLY A 10 -0.05 -10.31 12.05
C GLY A 10 0.67 -9.29 11.18
N TYR A 11 1.50 -9.72 10.22
CA TYR A 11 2.07 -8.81 9.23
C TYR A 11 0.98 -8.33 8.25
N ARG A 12 0.97 -7.03 7.97
CA ARG A 12 0.09 -6.39 7.01
C ARG A 12 0.94 -5.91 5.85
N VAL A 13 0.58 -6.37 4.65
CA VAL A 13 1.16 -5.87 3.42
C VAL A 13 0.11 -5.03 2.71
N TYR A 14 0.51 -3.84 2.28
CA TYR A 14 -0.32 -2.93 1.52
C TYR A 14 0.17 -2.93 0.09
N TYR A 15 -0.76 -3.04 -0.86
CA TYR A 15 -0.44 -3.04 -2.28
C TYR A 15 -1.57 -2.39 -3.08
N SER A 16 -1.24 -2.00 -4.30
CA SER A 16 -2.22 -1.65 -5.33
C SER A 16 -1.97 -2.47 -6.57
N GLU A 17 -3.04 -2.76 -7.30
CA GLU A 17 -3.00 -3.33 -8.64
C GLU A 17 -3.27 -2.20 -9.63
N LEU A 18 -2.36 -2.05 -10.60
CA LEU A 18 -2.44 -1.10 -11.70
C LEU A 18 -2.22 -1.89 -12.98
N ASP A 19 -3.27 -2.06 -13.78
CA ASP A 19 -3.29 -2.97 -14.92
C ASP A 19 -2.77 -4.37 -14.52
N ASP A 20 -1.72 -4.88 -15.17
CA ASP A 20 -1.11 -6.18 -14.89
C ASP A 20 0.07 -6.10 -13.90
N VAL A 21 0.24 -4.97 -13.20
CA VAL A 21 1.36 -4.70 -12.28
C VAL A 21 0.89 -4.63 -10.83
N ILE A 22 1.59 -5.35 -9.96
CA ILE A 22 1.41 -5.25 -8.51
C ILE A 22 2.42 -4.25 -7.95
N VAL A 23 1.91 -3.13 -7.41
CA VAL A 23 2.71 -2.13 -6.71
C VAL A 23 2.69 -2.44 -5.21
N LEU A 24 3.85 -2.88 -4.70
CA LEU A 24 4.05 -3.12 -3.27
C LEU A 24 4.32 -1.79 -2.53
N LEU A 25 3.47 -1.44 -1.57
CA LEU A 25 3.60 -0.21 -0.80
C LEU A 25 4.34 -0.52 0.50
N LEU A 26 5.61 -0.12 0.56
CA LEU A 26 6.53 -0.38 1.67
C LEU A 26 6.22 0.50 2.89
N CYS A 27 5.06 0.27 3.51
CA CYS A 27 4.71 0.80 4.82
C CYS A 27 4.20 -0.33 5.71
N ALA A 28 4.64 -0.37 6.97
CA ALA A 28 4.24 -1.38 7.92
C ALA A 28 4.28 -0.83 9.35
N GLY A 29 3.47 -1.42 10.21
CA GLY A 29 3.46 -1.16 11.64
C GLY A 29 2.69 -2.24 12.40
N ASP A 30 2.46 -2.00 13.69
CA ASP A 30 1.75 -2.95 14.54
C ASP A 30 0.22 -2.90 14.35
N LYS A 31 -0.53 -3.69 15.12
CA LYS A 31 -2.01 -3.68 15.01
C LYS A 31 -2.61 -2.31 15.32
N LYS A 32 -1.95 -1.48 16.12
CA LYS A 32 -2.47 -0.18 16.56
C LYS A 32 -2.24 0.91 15.49
N SER A 33 -1.20 0.78 14.67
CA SER A 33 -0.91 1.70 13.55
C SER A 33 -1.68 1.40 12.27
N GLN A 34 -2.48 0.33 12.19
CA GLN A 34 -3.14 -0.10 10.96
C GLN A 34 -3.85 1.04 10.20
N SER A 35 -4.53 1.94 10.90
CA SER A 35 -5.24 3.07 10.28
C SER A 35 -4.30 4.12 9.69
N SER A 36 -3.19 4.44 10.36
CA SER A 36 -2.16 5.34 9.83
C SER A 36 -1.41 4.71 8.68
N ASP A 37 -1.15 3.40 8.74
CA ASP A 37 -0.46 2.66 7.69
C ASP A 37 -1.29 2.62 6.39
N ILE A 38 -2.62 2.44 6.49
CA ILE A 38 -3.53 2.54 5.33
C ILE A 38 -3.48 3.95 4.71
N LYS A 39 -3.44 5.00 5.54
CA LYS A 39 -3.36 6.38 5.05
C LYS A 39 -2.03 6.61 4.32
N GLN A 40 -0.92 6.15 4.91
CA GLN A 40 0.41 6.28 4.33
C GLN A 40 0.53 5.53 3.00
N ALA A 41 0.01 4.30 2.92
CA ALA A 41 -0.05 3.51 1.69
C ALA A 41 -0.75 4.28 0.55
N LYS A 42 -1.87 4.95 0.85
CA LYS A 42 -2.60 5.76 -0.15
C LYS A 42 -1.80 6.95 -0.65
N GLU A 43 -1.02 7.60 0.22
CA GLU A 43 -0.16 8.71 -0.20
C GLU A 43 0.99 8.20 -1.08
N TYR A 44 1.63 7.08 -0.72
CA TYR A 44 2.65 6.45 -1.55
C TYR A 44 2.14 6.07 -2.94
N LEU A 45 0.91 5.53 -3.03
CA LEU A 45 0.30 5.24 -4.32
C LEU A 45 0.06 6.51 -5.15
N LYS A 46 -0.40 7.60 -4.53
CA LYS A 46 -0.58 8.88 -5.24
C LYS A 46 0.74 9.42 -5.78
N ASP A 47 1.80 9.33 -4.99
CA ASP A 47 3.12 9.82 -5.41
C ASP A 47 3.72 8.95 -6.51
N TYR A 48 3.55 7.63 -6.44
CA TYR A 48 3.89 6.70 -7.54
C TYR A 48 3.18 7.10 -8.84
N LEU A 49 1.85 7.29 -8.81
CA LEU A 49 1.06 7.66 -9.99
C LEU A 49 1.47 9.03 -10.57
N LYS A 50 1.89 10.01 -9.75
CA LYS A 50 2.40 11.29 -10.26
C LYS A 50 3.74 11.15 -10.99
N GLY A 51 4.56 10.19 -10.58
CA GLY A 51 5.83 9.87 -11.25
C GLY A 51 5.59 9.31 -12.64
N GLU A 52 4.67 8.35 -12.78
CA GLU A 52 4.36 7.69 -14.05
C GLU A 52 3.72 8.64 -15.10
N ASN A 53 3.06 9.72 -14.68
CA ASN A 53 2.48 10.71 -15.61
C ASN A 53 3.52 11.68 -16.22
N HIS A 54 4.80 11.53 -15.87
CA HIS A 54 5.90 12.32 -16.43
C HIS A 54 6.79 11.56 -17.41
N ASP A 55 6.45 10.31 -17.75
CA ASP A 55 7.12 9.48 -18.75
C ASP A 55 6.24 9.23 -19.98
#